data_AF-A0A4V1M648-F1
#
_entry.id   AF-A0A4V1M648-F1
#
_cell.length_a   1.000
_cell.length_b   1.000
_cell.length_c   1.000
_cell.angle_alpha   90.00
_cell.angle_beta   90.00
_cell.angle_gamma   90.00
#
_symmetry.space_group_name_H-M   'P 1'
#
loop_
_entity.id
_entity.type
_entity.pdbx_description
1 polymer ?
#
loop_
_entity_poly.entity_id
_entity_poly.type
_entity_poly.pdbx_seq_one_letter_code
_entity_poly.pdbx_strand_id
1 'polypeptide(L)'
;MILLLRLLCFVIIGSMLWVTTWASLHQPLGDFARSATIRDPWVIATLFDAYWAFISFYLWVAWKEQSLPARLLWFVAIILLGNLAMAAYLLRELFAVSARAPNALNEVFARRNPGTLPLPGLLTVAAVAVYLLA
;
A
#
# COMPACT_ATOMS: atom_id res chain seq x y z
N MET A 1 -16.62 15.07 -0.67
CA MET A 1 -16.06 13.80 -1.20
C MET A 1 -14.60 13.58 -0.80
N ILE A 2 -13.67 14.52 -1.06
CA ILE A 2 -12.24 14.36 -0.68
C ILE A 2 -12.03 14.03 0.81
N LEU A 3 -12.74 14.70 1.73
CA LEU A 3 -12.65 14.41 3.16
C LEU A 3 -13.05 12.97 3.52
N LEU A 4 -14.12 12.46 2.88
CA LEU A 4 -14.55 11.07 3.05
C LEU A 4 -13.47 10.10 2.57
N LEU A 5 -12.86 10.35 1.41
CA LEU A 5 -11.79 9.50 0.88
C LEU A 5 -10.56 9.49 1.81
N ARG A 6 -10.19 10.65 2.36
CA ARG A 6 -9.11 10.74 3.37
C ARG A 6 -9.44 9.92 4.60
N LEU A 7 -10.66 10.05 5.13
CA LEU A 7 -11.14 9.26 6.27
C LEU A 7 -11.08 7.76 5.98
N LEU A 8 -11.56 7.33 4.82
CA LEU A 8 -11.50 5.91 4.42
C LEU A 8 -10.07 5.40 4.33
N CYS A 9 -9.13 6.19 3.79
CA CYS A 9 -7.71 5.82 3.78
C CYS A 9 -7.16 5.65 5.20
N PHE A 10 -7.51 6.54 6.14
CA PHE A 10 -7.11 6.39 7.54
C PHE A 10 -7.73 5.15 8.18
N VAL A 11 -8.99 4.82 7.88
CA VAL A 11 -9.64 3.59 8.35
C VAL A 11 -8.92 2.35 7.80
N ILE A 12 -8.56 2.34 6.51
CA ILE A 12 -7.80 1.24 5.91
C ILE A 12 -6.44 1.08 6.62
N ILE A 13 -5.71 2.18 6.82
CA ILE A 13 -4.41 2.15 7.52
C ILE A 13 -4.58 1.61 8.95
N GLY A 14 -5.52 2.17 9.72
CA GLY A 14 -5.76 1.76 11.10
C GLY A 14 -6.20 0.30 11.23
N SER A 15 -7.13 -0.14 10.39
CA SER A 15 -7.63 -1.52 10.40
C SER A 15 -6.57 -2.52 9.94
N MET A 16 -5.77 -2.20 8.93
CA MET A 16 -4.66 -3.06 8.48
C MET A 16 -3.59 -3.18 9.57
N LEU A 17 -3.17 -2.08 10.20
CA LEU A 17 -2.22 -2.13 11.32
C LEU A 17 -2.76 -2.95 12.50
N TRP A 18 -4.04 -2.79 12.82
CA TRP A 18 -4.69 -3.59 13.85
C TRP A 18 -4.65 -5.08 13.51
N VAL A 19 -5.16 -5.48 12.35
CA VAL A 19 -5.33 -6.90 12.02
C VAL A 19 -3.99 -7.60 11.79
N THR A 20 -3.01 -6.92 11.19
CA THR A 20 -1.67 -7.51 10.99
C THR A 20 -0.92 -7.64 12.31
N THR A 21 -1.01 -6.65 13.19
CA THR A 21 -0.40 -6.75 14.53
C THR A 21 -1.07 -7.85 15.34
N TRP A 22 -2.40 -7.89 15.35
CA TRP A 22 -3.16 -8.94 16.03
C TRP A 22 -2.79 -10.34 15.51
N ALA A 23 -2.74 -10.53 14.18
CA ALA A 23 -2.35 -11.79 13.58
C ALA A 23 -0.92 -12.19 13.96
N SER A 24 0.05 -11.27 13.85
CA SER A 24 1.46 -11.54 14.17
C SER A 24 1.69 -11.88 15.65
N LEU A 25 0.87 -11.34 16.56
CA LEU A 25 0.92 -11.69 17.99
C LEU A 25 0.39 -13.10 18.28
N HIS A 26 -0.53 -13.61 17.46
CA HIS A 26 -1.07 -14.97 17.61
C HIS A 26 -0.23 -16.01 16.89
N GLN A 27 0.27 -15.67 15.70
CA GLN A 27 1.08 -16.55 14.89
C GLN A 27 2.07 -15.73 14.06
N PRO A 28 3.39 -15.84 14.31
CA PRO A 28 4.41 -15.18 13.51
C PRO A 28 4.31 -15.56 12.03
N LEU A 29 4.63 -14.60 11.16
CA LEU A 29 4.52 -14.78 9.71
C LEU A 29 5.41 -15.92 9.20
N GLY A 30 6.60 -16.08 9.78
CA GLY A 30 7.52 -17.17 9.43
C GLY A 30 6.96 -18.57 9.77
N ASP A 31 6.19 -18.69 10.85
CA ASP A 31 5.51 -19.94 11.21
C ASP A 31 4.32 -20.21 10.28
N PHE A 32 3.55 -19.17 9.93
CA PHE A 32 2.50 -19.28 8.92
C PHE A 32 3.03 -19.77 7.57
N ALA A 33 4.14 -19.20 7.10
CA ALA A 33 4.76 -19.59 5.83
C ALA A 33 5.28 -21.04 5.81
N ARG A 34 5.64 -21.60 6.97
CA ARG A 34 6.06 -23.01 7.12
C ARG A 34 4.91 -23.98 7.39
N SER A 35 3.73 -23.47 7.72
CA SER A 35 2.55 -24.28 8.04
C SER A 35 1.94 -24.94 6.81
N ALA A 36 1.13 -25.99 7.01
CA ALA A 36 0.36 -26.61 5.92
C ALA A 36 -0.71 -25.66 5.34
N THR A 37 -1.17 -24.67 6.13
CA THR A 37 -2.23 -23.72 5.74
C THR A 37 -1.86 -22.90 4.52
N ILE A 38 -0.59 -22.56 4.31
CA ILE A 38 -0.15 -21.81 3.11
C ILE A 38 -0.39 -22.59 1.81
N ARG A 39 -0.52 -23.92 1.90
CA ARG A 39 -0.77 -24.82 0.76
C ARG A 39 -2.26 -25.05 0.51
N ASP A 40 -3.13 -24.49 1.34
CA ASP A 40 -4.57 -24.56 1.12
C ASP A 40 -4.94 -23.82 -0.19
N PRO A 41 -5.75 -24.44 -1.08
CA PRO A 41 -6.09 -23.85 -2.37
C PRO A 41 -6.73 -22.45 -2.28
N TRP A 42 -7.56 -22.19 -1.26
CA TRP A 42 -8.20 -20.89 -1.09
C TRP A 42 -7.24 -19.84 -0.55
N VAL A 43 -6.28 -20.23 0.29
CA VAL A 43 -5.18 -19.33 0.72
C VAL A 43 -4.36 -18.91 -0.50
N ILE A 44 -4.01 -19.85 -1.37
CA ILE A 44 -3.27 -19.55 -2.61
C ILE A 44 -4.10 -18.63 -3.51
N ALA A 45 -5.38 -18.94 -3.73
CA ALA A 45 -6.25 -18.14 -4.60
C ALA A 45 -6.42 -16.69 -4.10
N THR A 46 -6.62 -16.50 -2.80
CA THR A 46 -6.78 -15.16 -2.21
C THR A 46 -5.47 -14.37 -2.18
N LEU A 47 -4.32 -15.03 -2.01
CA LEU A 47 -3.01 -14.40 -2.21
C LEU A 47 -2.85 -13.91 -3.65
N PHE A 48 -3.13 -14.76 -4.65
CA PHE A 48 -3.08 -14.35 -6.05
C PHE A 48 -3.99 -13.15 -6.33
N ASP A 49 -5.24 -13.18 -5.87
CA ASP A 49 -6.19 -12.08 -6.02
C ASP A 49 -5.65 -10.76 -5.45
N ALA A 50 -5.14 -10.81 -4.21
CA ALA A 50 -4.57 -9.64 -3.54
C ALA A 50 -3.34 -9.08 -4.29
N TYR A 51 -2.38 -9.94 -4.67
CA TYR A 51 -1.16 -9.51 -5.37
C TYR A 51 -1.44 -8.99 -6.78
N TRP A 52 -2.42 -9.56 -7.49
CA TRP A 52 -2.86 -9.01 -8.78
C TRP A 52 -3.47 -7.62 -8.62
N ALA A 53 -4.31 -7.41 -7.59
CA ALA A 53 -4.85 -6.08 -7.29
C ALA A 53 -3.73 -5.06 -6.96
N PHE A 54 -2.70 -5.49 -6.21
CA PHE A 54 -1.53 -4.65 -5.89
C PHE A 54 -0.77 -4.25 -7.15
N ILE A 55 -0.52 -5.20 -8.06
CA ILE A 55 0.15 -4.93 -9.34
C ILE A 55 -0.70 -3.98 -10.19
N SER A 56 -2.00 -4.22 -10.33
CA SER A 56 -2.90 -3.36 -11.11
C SER A 56 -2.90 -1.92 -10.60
N PHE A 57 -2.96 -1.72 -9.28
CA PHE A 57 -2.83 -0.38 -8.69
C PHE A 57 -1.43 0.20 -8.88
N TYR A 58 -0.39 -0.61 -8.73
CA TYR A 58 0.99 -0.17 -8.95
C TYR A 58 1.21 0.33 -10.38
N LEU A 59 0.56 -0.23 -11.41
CA LEU A 59 0.67 0.30 -12.76
C LEU A 59 0.22 1.77 -12.85
N TRP A 60 -0.84 2.14 -12.13
CA TRP A 60 -1.28 3.53 -12.02
C TRP A 60 -0.25 4.39 -11.28
N VAL A 61 0.33 3.89 -10.18
CA VAL A 61 1.40 4.57 -9.44
C VAL A 61 2.65 4.77 -10.31
N ALA A 62 3.08 3.73 -11.02
CA ALA A 62 4.25 3.72 -11.89
C ALA A 62 4.07 4.71 -13.05
N TRP A 63 2.85 4.81 -13.59
CA TRP A 63 2.50 5.85 -14.54
C TRP A 63 2.65 7.23 -13.89
N LYS A 64 2.03 7.49 -12.72
CA LYS A 64 2.07 8.81 -12.06
C LYS A 64 3.48 9.28 -11.68
N GLU A 65 4.33 8.42 -11.12
CA GLU A 65 5.69 8.78 -10.70
C GLU A 65 6.62 8.93 -11.92
N GLN A 66 7.31 10.07 -12.07
CA GLN A 66 8.25 10.28 -13.18
C GLN A 66 9.65 9.72 -12.90
N SER A 67 10.04 9.63 -11.63
CA SER A 67 11.35 9.13 -11.21
C SER A 67 11.40 7.61 -11.13
N LEU A 68 12.38 6.99 -11.78
CA LEU A 68 12.59 5.53 -11.71
C LEU A 68 12.85 5.04 -10.26
N PRO A 69 13.73 5.68 -9.46
CA PRO A 69 13.87 5.33 -8.05
C PRO A 69 12.56 5.37 -7.27
N ALA A 70 11.72 6.39 -7.48
CA ALA A 70 10.42 6.46 -6.81
C ALA A 70 9.50 5.31 -7.20
N ARG A 71 9.47 4.93 -8.49
CA ARG A 71 8.70 3.77 -8.98
C ARG A 71 9.14 2.49 -8.28
N LEU A 72 10.44 2.22 -8.24
CA LEU A 72 10.99 1.02 -7.60
C LEU A 72 10.69 0.96 -6.10
N LEU A 73 10.85 2.08 -5.38
CA LEU A 73 10.54 2.13 -3.96
C LEU A 73 9.03 1.94 -3.71
N TRP A 74 8.15 2.55 -4.52
CA TRP A 74 6.71 2.30 -4.42
C TRP A 74 6.33 0.86 -4.74
N PHE A 75 6.99 0.24 -5.73
CA PHE A 75 6.78 -1.16 -6.05
C PHE A 75 7.08 -2.05 -4.84
N VAL A 76 8.28 -1.91 -4.26
CA VAL A 76 8.68 -2.71 -3.09
C VAL A 76 7.74 -2.45 -1.91
N ALA A 77 7.43 -1.18 -1.62
CA ALA A 77 6.50 -0.85 -0.55
C ALA A 77 5.12 -1.48 -0.75
N ILE A 78 4.56 -1.46 -1.96
CA ILE A 78 3.24 -2.03 -2.26
C ILE A 78 3.25 -3.56 -2.20
N ILE A 79 4.28 -4.22 -2.71
CA ILE A 79 4.36 -5.69 -2.69
C ILE A 79 4.54 -6.23 -1.27
N LEU A 80 5.26 -5.50 -0.40
CA LEU A 80 5.50 -5.93 0.97
C LEU A 80 4.41 -5.50 1.96
N LEU A 81 3.85 -4.30 1.81
CA LEU A 81 2.86 -3.75 2.76
C LEU A 81 1.41 -3.81 2.24
N GLY A 82 1.21 -4.14 0.97
CA GLY A 82 -0.10 -4.24 0.35
C GLY A 82 -0.95 -2.98 0.52
N ASN A 83 -2.15 -3.16 1.04
CA ASN A 83 -3.14 -2.10 1.23
C ASN A 83 -2.66 -0.95 2.13
N LEU A 84 -1.69 -1.17 3.03
CA LEU A 84 -1.14 -0.10 3.85
C LEU A 84 -0.39 0.93 3.00
N ALA A 85 0.48 0.46 2.09
CA ALA A 85 1.23 1.33 1.19
C ALA A 85 0.31 1.97 0.12
N MET A 86 -0.68 1.24 -0.39
CA MET A 86 -1.66 1.78 -1.33
C MET A 86 -2.49 2.90 -0.71
N ALA A 87 -2.99 2.71 0.51
CA ALA A 87 -3.73 3.73 1.23
C ALA A 87 -2.85 4.94 1.56
N ALA A 88 -1.58 4.74 1.94
CA ALA A 88 -0.63 5.82 2.15
C ALA A 88 -0.36 6.63 0.86
N TYR A 89 -0.21 5.95 -0.29
CA TYR A 89 -0.08 6.61 -1.58
C TYR A 89 -1.32 7.45 -1.92
N LEU A 90 -2.51 6.86 -1.81
CA LEU A 90 -3.76 7.54 -2.12
C LEU A 90 -3.99 8.74 -1.19
N LEU A 91 -3.66 8.58 0.10
CA LEU A 91 -3.74 9.65 1.08
C LEU A 91 -2.79 10.81 0.74
N ARG A 92 -1.57 10.52 0.29
CA ARG A 92 -0.63 11.54 -0.22
C ARG A 92 -1.22 12.31 -1.40
N GLU A 93 -1.82 11.63 -2.38
CA GLU A 93 -2.46 12.29 -3.52
C GLU A 93 -3.66 13.14 -3.09
N LEU A 94 -4.49 12.63 -2.18
CA LEU A 94 -5.66 13.34 -1.67
C LEU A 94 -5.30 14.59 -0.86
N PHE A 95 -4.16 14.62 -0.16
CA PHE A 95 -3.68 15.80 0.55
C PHE A 95 -2.97 16.81 -0.34
N ALA A 96 -2.56 16.43 -1.55
CA ALA A 96 -1.97 17.35 -2.51
C ALA A 96 -3.00 18.32 -3.14
N VAL A 97 -4.29 18.05 -3.00
CA VAL A 97 -5.38 18.86 -3.54
C VAL A 97 -6.22 19.52 -2.45
N SER A 98 -6.82 20.67 -2.76
CA SER A 98 -7.79 21.31 -1.86
C SER A 98 -9.12 20.57 -1.89
N ALA A 99 -9.67 20.25 -0.72
CA ALA A 99 -10.97 19.57 -0.61
C ALA A 99 -12.15 20.42 -1.10
N ARG A 100 -11.96 21.73 -1.29
CA ARG A 100 -12.96 22.67 -1.78
C ARG A 100 -12.84 22.95 -3.28
N ALA A 101 -11.79 22.46 -3.95
CA ALA A 101 -11.60 22.73 -5.37
C ALA A 101 -12.61 21.93 -6.22
N PRO A 102 -13.29 22.57 -7.20
CA PRO A 102 -14.37 21.94 -7.96
C PRO A 102 -13.93 20.72 -8.79
N ASN A 103 -12.64 20.59 -9.12
CA ASN A 103 -12.07 19.49 -9.93
C ASN A 103 -11.01 18.66 -9.18
N ALA A 104 -11.01 18.68 -7.84
CA ALA A 104 -9.98 18.05 -7.01
C ALA A 104 -9.76 16.56 -7.32
N LEU A 105 -10.83 15.81 -7.63
CA LEU A 105 -10.72 14.37 -7.94
C LEU A 105 -9.99 14.11 -9.26
N ASN A 106 -10.29 14.89 -10.30
CA ASN A 106 -9.62 14.75 -11.59
C ASN A 106 -8.11 14.99 -11.45
N GLU A 107 -7.74 15.99 -10.63
CA GLU A 107 -6.35 16.28 -10.33
C GLU A 107 -5.68 15.12 -9.58
N VAL A 108 -6.34 14.51 -8.59
CA VAL A 108 -5.84 13.32 -7.88
C VAL A 108 -5.52 12.17 -8.84
N PHE A 109 -6.38 11.90 -9.83
CA PHE A 109 -6.16 10.80 -10.77
C PHE A 109 -5.14 11.13 -11.87
N ALA A 110 -5.16 12.36 -12.40
CA ALA A 110 -4.38 12.74 -13.59
C ALA A 110 -2.99 13.33 -13.27
N ARG A 111 -2.77 13.82 -12.04
CA ARG A 111 -1.51 14.49 -11.66
C ARG A 111 -0.30 13.58 -11.86
N ARG A 112 0.75 14.13 -12.49
CA ARG A 112 2.07 13.50 -12.62
C ARG A 112 2.98 13.99 -11.50
N ASN A 113 3.64 13.06 -10.80
CA ASN A 113 4.48 13.37 -9.65
C ASN A 113 5.96 13.38 -10.05
N PRO A 114 6.77 14.34 -9.55
CA PRO A 114 8.19 14.39 -9.85
C PRO A 114 8.97 13.18 -9.31
N GLY A 115 8.39 12.43 -8.36
CA GLY A 115 9.01 11.23 -7.80
C GLY A 115 9.80 11.48 -6.53
N THR A 116 9.15 12.05 -5.51
CA THR A 116 9.75 12.28 -4.19
C THR A 116 10.06 10.95 -3.49
N LEU A 117 11.30 10.80 -3.01
CA LEU A 117 11.79 9.56 -2.39
C LEU A 117 11.48 9.35 -0.89
N PRO A 118 11.29 10.39 -0.04
CA PRO A 118 11.23 10.18 1.42
C PRO A 118 10.13 9.22 1.87
N LEU A 119 8.89 9.40 1.39
CA LEU A 119 7.76 8.55 1.78
C LEU A 119 7.93 7.10 1.28
N PRO A 120 8.13 6.82 -0.03
CA PRO A 120 8.29 5.44 -0.47
C PRO A 120 9.56 4.80 0.09
N GLY A 121 10.63 5.56 0.32
CA GLY A 121 11.84 5.10 0.99
C GLY A 121 11.56 4.66 2.42
N LEU A 122 10.90 5.49 3.22
CA LEU A 122 10.54 5.18 4.61
C LEU A 122 9.63 3.94 4.68
N LEU A 123 8.62 3.85 3.81
CA LEU A 123 7.74 2.70 3.75
C LEU A 123 8.51 1.42 3.35
N THR A 124 9.42 1.51 2.39
CA THR A 124 10.26 0.37 1.98
C THR A 124 11.16 -0.10 3.13
N VAL A 125 11.83 0.82 3.80
CA VAL A 125 12.70 0.49 4.95
C VAL A 125 11.89 -0.13 6.07
N ALA A 126 10.74 0.45 6.41
CA ALA A 126 9.84 -0.11 7.41
C ALA A 126 9.36 -1.51 7.02
N ALA A 127 8.98 -1.72 5.76
CA ALA A 127 8.54 -3.01 5.26
C ALA A 127 9.64 -4.08 5.38
N VAL A 128 10.85 -3.77 4.89
CA VAL A 128 11.99 -4.68 4.97
C VAL A 128 12.33 -4.99 6.42
N ALA A 129 12.34 -3.99 7.29
CA ALA A 129 12.60 -4.19 8.72
C ALA A 129 11.56 -5.12 9.37
N VAL A 130 10.27 -4.92 9.09
CA VAL A 130 9.20 -5.80 9.60
C VAL A 130 9.41 -7.24 9.16
N TYR A 131 9.71 -7.48 7.89
CA TYR A 131 9.92 -8.84 7.38
C TYR A 131 11.21 -9.50 7.87
N LEU A 132 12.24 -8.73 8.20
CA LEU A 132 13.50 -9.27 8.76
C LEU A 132 13.38 -9.58 10.27
N LEU A 133 12.42 -8.97 10.97
CA LEU A 133 12.24 -9.11 12.41
C LEU A 133 11.06 -10.02 12.79
N ALA A 134 10.25 -10.44 11.81
CA ALA A 134 9.07 -11.31 11.98
C ALA A 134 9.39 -12.78 11.68
#